data_AF-X1KHQ9-F1
#
_entry.id   AF-X1KHQ9-F1
#
_cell.length_a   1.000
_cell.length_b   1.000
_cell.length_c   1.000
_cell.angle_alpha   90.00
_cell.angle_beta   90.00
_cell.angle_gamma   90.00
#
_symmetry.space_group_name_H-M   'P 1'
#
loop_
_entity.id
_entity.type
_entity.pdbx_description
1 polymer ?
#
loop_
_entity_poly.entity_id
_entity_poly.type
_entity_poly.pdbx_seq_one_letter_code
_entity_poly.pdbx_strand_id
1 'polypeptide(L)'
;ISAFILLMIGAIAKAGTMPFHTWIPDAAEEAPLPVMALLPASLDKLLGIYLLSRICLDFFRLIPNSALNILLMIIGSFTIMAAVMMA
;
A
#
# COMPACT_ATOMS: atom_id res chain seq x y z
N ILE A 1 -16.62 8.70 -5.38
CA ILE A 1 -15.39 8.38 -6.13
C ILE A 1 -14.18 9.16 -5.58
N SER A 2 -14.23 10.49 -5.51
CA SER A 2 -13.15 11.31 -4.94
C SER A 2 -12.72 10.89 -3.53
N ALA A 3 -13.67 10.71 -2.61
CA ALA A 3 -13.39 10.26 -1.25
C ALA A 3 -12.68 8.90 -1.20
N PHE A 4 -13.10 7.95 -2.05
CA PHE A 4 -12.44 6.66 -2.17
C PHE A 4 -11.00 6.81 -2.65
N ILE A 5 -10.76 7.60 -3.70
CA ILE A 5 -9.42 7.82 -4.27
C ILE A 5 -8.49 8.44 -3.23
N LEU A 6 -8.94 9.47 -2.51
CA LEU A 6 -8.12 10.14 -1.48
C LEU A 6 -7.76 9.19 -0.33
N LEU A 7 -8.73 8.42 0.16
CA LEU A 7 -8.50 7.43 1.22
C LEU A 7 -7.60 6.28 0.75
N MET A 8 -7.81 5.82 -0.49
CA MET A 8 -6.97 4.80 -1.12
C MET A 8 -5.52 5.29 -1.24
N ILE A 9 -5.28 6.53 -1.71
CA ILE A 9 -3.94 7.12 -1.81
C ILE A 9 -3.23 7.11 -0.44
N GLY A 10 -3.92 7.50 0.63
CA GLY A 10 -3.36 7.46 1.98
C GLY A 10 -2.99 6.04 2.43
N ALA A 11 -3.86 5.07 2.16
CA ALA A 11 -3.62 3.68 2.54
C ALA A 11 -2.44 3.05 1.76
N ILE A 12 -2.38 3.27 0.45
CA ILE A 12 -1.32 2.71 -0.40
C ILE A 12 0.04 3.39 -0.17
N ALA A 13 0.04 4.68 0.20
CA ALA A 13 1.27 5.38 0.60
C ALA A 13 1.88 4.76 1.85
N LYS A 14 1.06 4.46 2.86
CA LYS A 14 1.52 3.77 4.08
C LYS A 14 1.92 2.32 3.82
N ALA A 15 1.25 1.63 2.89
CA ALA A 15 1.60 0.27 2.50
C ALA A 15 2.89 0.19 1.65
N GLY A 16 3.43 1.31 1.16
CA GLY A 16 4.62 1.33 0.32
C GLY A 16 4.37 0.90 -1.13
N THR A 17 3.18 1.18 -1.65
CA THR A 17 2.77 0.80 -3.01
C THR A 17 3.29 1.82 -4.02
N MET A 18 3.58 1.42 -5.26
CA MET A 18 3.97 2.36 -6.31
C MET A 18 2.88 3.40 -6.56
N PRO A 19 3.21 4.69 -6.77
CA PRO A 19 4.56 5.28 -6.81
C PRO A 19 5.10 5.72 -5.43
N PHE A 20 4.34 5.62 -4.35
CA PHE A 20 4.63 6.20 -3.03
C PHE A 20 5.54 5.35 -2.13
N HIS A 21 6.47 4.60 -2.71
CA HIS A 21 7.32 3.63 -2.02
C HIS A 21 8.70 4.18 -1.60
N THR A 22 9.07 5.39 -2.05
CA THR A 22 10.43 5.94 -1.93
C THR A 22 10.88 6.16 -0.50
N TRP A 23 9.95 6.38 0.43
CA TRP A 23 10.28 6.53 1.85
C TRP A 23 10.86 5.26 2.47
N ILE A 24 10.63 4.07 1.89
CA ILE A 24 11.09 2.80 2.45
C ILE A 24 12.62 2.67 2.37
N PRO A 25 13.27 2.85 1.19
CA PRO A 25 14.72 2.92 1.10
C PRO A 25 15.33 3.96 2.04
N ASP A 26 14.79 5.18 2.04
CA ASP A 26 15.30 6.29 2.87
C ASP A 26 15.23 5.92 4.36
N ALA A 27 14.10 5.37 4.82
CA ALA A 27 13.95 4.93 6.20
C ALA A 27 14.90 3.78 6.57
N ALA A 28 15.25 2.91 5.62
CA ALA A 28 16.16 1.80 5.86
C ALA A 28 17.62 2.24 6.05
N GLU A 29 18.03 3.39 5.52
CA GLU A 29 19.36 3.96 5.71
C GLU A 29 19.53 4.56 7.13
N GLU A 30 18.48 5.18 7.66
CA GLU A 30 18.55 5.94 8.92
C GLU A 30 18.15 5.12 10.16
N ALA A 31 17.23 4.16 10.02
CA ALA A 31 16.68 3.48 11.17
C ALA A 31 17.60 2.37 11.72
N PRO A 32 17.64 2.16 13.06
CA PRO A 32 18.42 1.08 13.65
C PRO A 32 18.00 -0.30 13.11
N LEU A 33 18.97 -1.20 12.91
CA LEU A 33 18.73 -2.54 12.37
C LEU A 33 17.56 -3.31 13.03
N PRO A 34 17.39 -3.31 14.37
CA PRO A 34 16.26 -4.01 14.99
C PRO A 34 14.90 -3.39 14.64
N VAL A 35 14.86 -2.07 14.45
CA VAL A 35 13.65 -1.32 14.10
C VAL A 35 13.22 -1.68 12.69
N MET A 36 14.16 -1.71 11.75
CA MET A 36 13.87 -2.07 10.37
C MET A 36 13.53 -3.55 10.17
N ALA A 37 14.07 -4.43 11.02
CA ALA A 37 13.71 -5.84 11.00
C ALA A 37 12.28 -6.09 11.52
N LEU A 38 11.84 -5.36 12.56
CA LEU A 38 10.58 -5.66 13.27
C LEU A 38 9.39 -4.82 12.81
N LEU A 39 9.55 -3.52 12.58
CA LEU A 39 8.40 -2.63 12.33
C LEU A 39 7.67 -2.92 11.01
N PRO A 40 8.34 -3.13 9.86
CA PRO A 40 7.65 -3.42 8.61
C PRO A 40 6.83 -4.71 8.65
N ALA A 41 7.33 -5.72 9.37
CA ALA A 41 6.66 -7.01 9.51
C ALA A 41 5.50 -6.98 10.52
N SER A 42 5.58 -6.13 11.55
CA SER A 42 4.61 -6.12 12.66
C SER A 42 3.52 -5.06 12.55
N LEU A 43 3.82 -3.87 12.03
CA LEU A 43 2.91 -2.73 12.11
C LEU A 43 2.90 -1.87 10.86
N ASP A 44 4.06 -1.45 10.37
CA ASP A 44 4.17 -0.27 9.51
C ASP A 44 3.44 -0.44 8.17
N LYS A 45 3.74 -1.52 7.44
CA LYS A 45 3.08 -1.86 6.17
C LYS A 45 1.68 -2.44 6.38
N LEU A 46 1.51 -3.23 7.44
CA LEU A 46 0.24 -3.88 7.76
C LEU A 46 -0.88 -2.87 8.04
N LEU A 47 -0.56 -1.74 8.65
CA LEU A 47 -1.54 -0.68 8.94
C LEU A 47 -2.14 -0.10 7.64
N GLY A 48 -1.31 0.12 6.61
CA GLY A 48 -1.76 0.57 5.30
C GLY A 48 -2.64 -0.46 4.59
N ILE A 49 -2.22 -1.73 4.61
CA ILE A 49 -2.97 -2.85 4.01
C ILE A 49 -4.33 -3.03 4.72
N TYR A 50 -4.34 -2.95 6.05
CA TYR A 50 -5.55 -3.03 6.85
C TYR A 50 -6.50 -1.86 6.56
N LEU A 51 -6.01 -0.62 6.52
CA LEU A 51 -6.85 0.51 6.16
C LEU A 51 -7.44 0.35 4.75
N LEU A 52 -6.65 -0.10 3.77
CA LEU A 52 -7.12 -0.36 2.42
C LEU A 52 -8.20 -1.44 2.40
N SER A 53 -8.06 -2.52 3.18
CA SER A 53 -9.07 -3.57 3.27
C SER A 53 -10.38 -3.06 3.87
N ARG A 54 -10.34 -2.21 4.91
CA ARG A 54 -11.53 -1.57 5.50
C ARG A 54 -12.22 -0.62 4.53
N ILE A 55 -11.44 0.16 3.77
CA ILE A 55 -11.99 1.06 2.73
C ILE A 55 -12.74 0.23 1.67
N CYS A 56 -12.12 -0.85 1.19
CA CYS A 56 -12.68 -1.68 0.13
C CYS A 56 -13.86 -2.54 0.60
N LEU A 57 -13.77 -3.19 1.76
CA LEU A 57 -14.77 -4.17 2.21
C LEU A 57 -15.92 -3.52 2.99
N ASP A 58 -15.63 -2.52 3.82
CA ASP A 58 -16.61 -1.98 4.77
C ASP A 58 -17.18 -0.63 4.33
N PHE A 59 -16.32 0.35 4.04
CA PHE A 59 -16.76 1.73 3.80
C PHE A 59 -17.41 1.90 2.43
N PHE A 60 -16.78 1.36 1.38
CA PHE A 60 -17.24 1.55 0.00
C PHE A 60 -17.77 0.26 -0.64
N ARG A 61 -17.62 -0.89 0.01
CA ARG A 61 -18.12 -2.21 -0.43
C ARG A 61 -17.87 -2.44 -1.93
N LEU A 62 -16.59 -2.49 -2.28
CA LEU A 62 -16.11 -2.55 -3.65
C LEU A 62 -16.76 -3.71 -4.41
N ILE A 63 -17.43 -3.38 -5.51
CA ILE A 63 -18.10 -4.37 -6.35
C ILE A 63 -17.02 -5.08 -7.20
N PRO A 64 -17.01 -6.42 -7.26
CA PRO A 64 -16.15 -7.17 -8.16
C PRO A 64 -16.31 -6.70 -9.61
N ASN A 65 -15.21 -6.66 -10.37
CA ASN A 65 -15.18 -6.19 -11.78
C ASN A 65 -15.60 -4.72 -12.00
N SER A 66 -15.79 -3.92 -10.94
CA SER A 66 -15.96 -2.47 -11.09
C SER A 66 -14.66 -1.80 -11.55
N ALA A 67 -14.76 -0.61 -12.15
CA ALA A 67 -13.59 0.15 -12.60
C ALA A 67 -12.57 0.41 -11.47
N LEU A 68 -13.05 0.69 -10.24
CA LEU A 68 -12.18 0.89 -9.07
C LEU A 68 -11.50 -0.40 -8.60
N ASN A 69 -12.19 -1.55 -8.70
CA ASN A 69 -11.62 -2.85 -8.39
C ASN A 69 -10.50 -3.22 -9.38
N ILE A 70 -10.75 -3.03 -10.68
CA ILE A 70 -9.76 -3.26 -11.73
C ILE A 70 -8.56 -2.31 -11.56
N LEU A 71 -8.81 -1.03 -11.27
CA LEU A 71 -7.75 -0.06 -10.99
C LEU A 71 -6.83 -0.53 -9.85
N LEU A 72 -7.40 -0.97 -8.72
CA LEU A 72 -6.63 -1.50 -7.59
C LEU A 72 -5.83 -2.74 -7.97
N MET A 73 -6.41 -3.65 -8.76
CA MET A 73 -5.70 -4.84 -9.25
C MET A 73 -4.50 -4.47 -10.13
N ILE A 74 -4.66 -3.47 -11.01
CA ILE A 74 -3.57 -2.96 -11.85
C ILE A 74 -2.45 -2.34 -11.00
N ILE A 75 -2.81 -1.51 -10.00
CA ILE A 75 -1.82 -0.90 -9.10
C ILE A 75 -1.06 -1.99 -8.33
N GLY A 76 -1.76 -2.99 -7.82
CA GLY A 76 -1.15 -4.10 -7.09
C GLY A 76 -0.22 -4.95 -7.96
N SER A 77 -0.68 -5.35 -9.15
CA SER A 77 0.14 -6.15 -10.07
C SER A 77 1.38 -5.39 -10.56
N PHE A 78 1.21 -4.12 -10.91
CA PHE A 78 2.33 -3.25 -11.29
C PHE A 78 3.33 -3.09 -10.15
N THR A 79 2.85 -2.89 -8.91
CA THR A 79 3.73 -2.76 -7.75
C THR A 79 4.57 -4.01 -7.52
N ILE A 80 3.96 -5.20 -7.63
CA ILE A 80 4.70 -6.46 -7.47
C ILE A 80 5.77 -6.58 -8.55
N MET A 81 5.41 -6.33 -9.82
CA MET A 81 6.36 -6.42 -10.93
C MET A 81 7.52 -5.42 -10.78
N ALA A 82 7.20 -4.16 -10.49
CA ALA A 82 8.21 -3.12 -10.31
C ALA A 82 9.09 -3.38 -9.07
N ALA A 83 8.53 -3.86 -7.96
CA ALA A 83 9.29 -4.20 -6.77
C ALA A 83 10.33 -5.31 -7.05
N VAL A 84 9.94 -6.36 -7.80
CA VAL A 84 10.87 -7.43 -8.19
C VAL A 84 11.95 -6.92 -9.14
N MET A 85 11.62 -6.01 -10.05
CA MET A 85 12.61 -5.45 -10.98
C MET A 85 13.64 -4.52 -10.32
N MET A 86 13.33 -3.98 -9.14
CA MET A 86 14.22 -3.08 -8.38
C MET A 86 14.99 -3.79 -7.25
N ALA A 87 14.63 -5.03 -6.93
CA ALA A 87 15.30 -5.83 -5.91
C ALA A 87 16.63 -6.38 -6.42
#